data_AF-A0A5S6PFV9-F1
#
_entry.id   AF-A0A5S6PFV9-F1
#
_cell.length_a   1.000
_cell.length_b   1.000
_cell.length_c   1.000
_cell.angle_alpha   90.00
_cell.angle_beta   90.00
_cell.angle_gamma   90.00
#
_symmetry.space_group_name_H-M   'P 1'
#
loop_
_entity.id
_entity.type
_entity.pdbx_description
1 polymer ?
#
loop_
_entity_poly.entity_id
_entity_poly.type
_entity_poly.pdbx_seq_one_letter_code
_entity_poly.pdbx_strand_id
1 'polypeptide(L)' 'MQNNQLKRKKKRKKQCDSHVACYDQREPQAWCILKRNQSWTNKGCFCDEKRHLCVMERMNGGKLEYAYCAPAKNWKCSYD' A
#
# COMPACT_ATOMS: atom_id res chain seq x y z
N MET A 1 36.32 -12.39 5.38
CA MET A 1 35.13 -13.23 5.11
C MET A 1 33.95 -12.30 4.85
N GLN A 2 33.42 -12.30 3.62
CA GLN A 2 32.30 -11.45 3.20
C GLN A 2 31.00 -11.89 3.89
N ASN A 3 30.13 -10.96 4.29
CA ASN A 3 28.74 -11.03 3.82
C ASN A 3 28.00 -9.69 3.92
N ASN A 4 28.02 -9.04 2.77
CA ASN A 4 27.20 -7.91 2.38
C ASN A 4 25.72 -8.33 2.36
N GLN A 5 24.92 -7.89 3.33
CA GLN A 5 23.46 -7.95 3.22
C GLN A 5 22.84 -6.66 3.71
N LEU A 6 22.77 -5.66 2.81
CA LEU A 6 21.67 -4.70 2.79
C LEU A 6 20.37 -5.48 2.88
N LYS A 7 19.83 -5.66 4.09
CA LYS A 7 18.48 -6.19 4.30
C LYS A 7 17.50 -5.14 3.80
N ARG A 8 17.25 -5.14 2.49
CA ARG A 8 16.00 -4.62 1.91
C ARG A 8 14.88 -5.30 2.67
N LYS A 9 14.33 -4.64 3.70
CA LYS A 9 13.13 -5.09 4.41
C LYS A 9 12.03 -5.18 3.35
N LYS A 10 11.82 -6.36 2.75
CA LYS A 10 10.59 -6.67 2.00
C LYS A 10 9.46 -6.32 2.95
N LYS A 11 8.74 -5.21 2.69
CA LYS A 11 7.53 -4.87 3.43
C LYS A 11 6.62 -6.11 3.35
N ARG A 12 6.46 -6.83 4.46
CA ARG A 12 5.57 -8.00 4.50
C ARG A 12 4.17 -7.49 4.21
N LYS A 13 3.53 -8.07 3.19
CA LYS A 13 2.13 -7.78 2.86
C LYS A 13 1.26 -8.19 4.05
N LYS A 14 0.31 -7.34 4.45
CA LYS A 14 -0.61 -7.61 5.56
C LYS A 14 -1.68 -8.59 5.10
N GLN A 15 -1.78 -9.72 5.80
CA GLN A 15 -2.87 -10.68 5.63
C GLN A 15 -4.15 -10.14 6.28
N CYS A 16 -5.31 -10.50 5.74
CA CYS A 16 -6.61 -10.09 6.25
C CYS A 16 -7.69 -11.11 5.91
N ASP A 17 -8.69 -11.20 6.78
CA ASP A 17 -9.92 -11.98 6.55
C ASP A 17 -11.16 -11.07 6.47
N SER A 18 -11.00 -9.77 6.74
CA SER A 18 -12.07 -8.77 6.66
C SER A 18 -11.49 -7.38 6.43
N HIS A 19 -12.35 -6.46 5.98
CA HIS A 19 -11.97 -5.05 5.77
C HIS A 19 -11.39 -4.38 7.03
N VAL A 20 -11.94 -4.69 8.21
CA VAL A 20 -11.52 -4.13 9.50
C VAL A 20 -10.05 -4.46 9.80
N ALA A 21 -9.56 -5.62 9.36
CA ALA A 21 -8.16 -6.03 9.55
C ALA A 21 -7.15 -5.14 8.79
N CYS A 22 -7.62 -4.26 7.90
CA CYS A 22 -6.80 -3.32 7.15
C CYS A 22 -6.81 -1.88 7.69
N TYR A 23 -7.55 -1.57 8.76
CA TYR A 23 -7.64 -0.21 9.34
C TYR A 23 -6.31 0.32 9.90
N ASP A 24 -5.41 -0.59 10.28
CA ASP A 24 -4.03 -0.28 10.71
C ASP A 24 -3.05 -0.10 9.55
N GLN A 25 -3.55 -0.08 8.30
CA GLN A 25 -2.75 0.14 7.09
C GLN A 25 -3.03 1.52 6.46
N ARG A 26 -2.09 1.97 5.64
CA ARG A 26 -2.12 3.20 4.84
C ARG A 26 -1.69 2.90 3.41
N GLU A 27 -1.83 3.87 2.54
CA GLU A 27 -1.34 3.80 1.17
C GLU A 27 0.17 3.49 1.12
N PRO A 28 0.66 2.79 0.09
CA PRO A 28 2.09 2.62 -0.06
C PRO A 28 2.75 3.98 -0.25
N GLN A 29 3.97 4.12 0.26
CA GLN A 29 4.72 5.39 0.23
C GLN A 29 4.72 6.07 -1.15
N ALA A 30 4.90 5.29 -2.22
CA ALA A 30 4.94 5.77 -3.59
C ALA A 30 3.60 6.32 -4.11
N TRP A 31 2.51 6.11 -3.38
CA TRP A 31 1.17 6.59 -3.72
C TRP A 31 0.72 7.73 -2.80
N CYS A 32 1.49 8.07 -1.75
CA CYS A 32 1.10 9.11 -0.82
C CYS A 32 0.78 10.46 -1.49
N ILE A 33 1.55 10.80 -2.53
CA ILE A 33 1.31 11.98 -3.35
C ILE A 33 0.87 11.49 -4.73
N LEU A 34 -0.36 11.84 -5.10
CA LEU A 34 -0.88 11.58 -6.44
C LEU A 34 -0.12 12.41 -7.47
N LYS A 35 0.28 11.79 -8.57
CA LYS A 35 0.86 12.48 -9.72
C LYS A 35 -0.25 13.07 -10.60
N ARG A 36 0.12 13.93 -11.55
CA ARG A 36 -0.80 14.42 -12.58
C ARG A 36 -1.52 13.25 -13.26
N ASN A 37 -2.83 13.37 -13.46
CA ASN A 37 -3.73 12.35 -14.02
C ASN A 37 -3.97 11.12 -13.13
N GLN A 38 -3.63 11.20 -11.83
CA GLN A 38 -4.00 10.20 -10.84
C GLN A 38 -5.09 10.73 -9.93
N SER A 39 -5.99 9.84 -9.51
CA SER A 39 -7.01 10.14 -8.51
C SER A 39 -7.25 8.95 -7.59
N TRP A 40 -7.62 9.24 -6.36
CA TRP A 40 -8.09 8.21 -5.43
C TRP A 40 -9.43 7.66 -5.90
N THR A 41 -9.66 6.37 -5.67
CA THR A 41 -11.03 5.85 -5.67
C THR A 41 -11.73 6.24 -4.37
N ASN A 42 -12.97 5.83 -4.20
CA ASN A 42 -13.70 6.01 -2.94
C ASN A 42 -13.29 5.00 -1.84
N LYS A 43 -12.30 4.14 -2.10
CA LYS A 43 -11.83 3.13 -1.14
C LYS A 43 -10.44 3.49 -0.61
N GLY A 44 -10.28 3.43 0.71
CA GLY A 44 -8.96 3.35 1.34
C GLY A 44 -8.37 1.94 1.22
N CYS A 45 -7.49 1.57 2.14
CA CYS A 45 -7.05 0.18 2.26
C CYS A 45 -8.23 -0.75 2.59
N PHE A 46 -8.37 -1.83 1.84
CA PHE A 46 -9.38 -2.86 2.04
C PHE A 46 -8.81 -4.27 1.88
N CYS A 47 -9.54 -5.25 2.39
CA CYS A 47 -9.14 -6.64 2.23
C CYS A 47 -9.56 -7.15 0.86
N ASP A 48 -8.61 -7.56 0.03
CA ASP A 48 -8.90 -8.36 -1.17
C ASP A 48 -9.26 -9.77 -0.72
N GLU A 49 -10.55 -10.08 -0.69
CA GLU A 49 -11.10 -11.38 -0.26
C GLU A 49 -10.54 -12.56 -1.05
N LYS A 50 -10.12 -12.37 -2.30
CA LYS A 50 -9.55 -13.47 -3.11
C LYS A 50 -8.11 -13.78 -2.72
N ARG A 51 -7.38 -12.76 -2.25
CA ARG A 51 -5.95 -12.87 -1.93
C ARG A 51 -5.68 -12.89 -0.43
N HIS A 52 -6.68 -12.60 0.40
CA HIS A 52 -6.56 -12.37 1.83
C HIS A 52 -5.44 -11.35 2.16
N LEU A 53 -5.38 -10.26 1.40
CA LEU A 53 -4.33 -9.24 1.52
C LEU A 53 -4.90 -7.82 1.52
N CYS A 54 -4.35 -6.95 2.38
CA CYS A 54 -4.71 -5.54 2.38
C CYS A 54 -4.13 -4.84 1.16
N VAL A 55 -5.02 -4.35 0.30
CA VAL A 55 -4.71 -3.62 -0.93
C VAL A 55 -5.47 -2.31 -0.96
N MET A 56 -5.10 -1.44 -1.89
CA MET A 56 -5.86 -0.26 -2.23
C MET A 56 -5.89 -0.05 -3.74
N GLU A 57 -6.83 0.78 -4.15
CA GLU A 57 -7.08 1.14 -5.55
C GLU A 57 -6.76 2.63 -5.79
N ARG A 58 -6.30 2.95 -7.00
CA ARG A 58 -6.29 4.33 -7.51
C ARG A 58 -6.59 4.31 -9.01
N MET A 59 -7.03 5.44 -9.54
CA MET A 59 -7.06 5.68 -10.98
C MET A 59 -5.74 6.32 -11.43
N ASN A 60 -5.19 5.85 -12.54
CA ASN A 60 -4.01 6.40 -13.18
C ASN A 60 -4.25 6.49 -14.70
N GLY A 61 -4.49 7.70 -15.21
CA GLY A 61 -4.76 7.92 -16.63
C GLY A 61 -5.97 7.12 -17.14
N GLY A 62 -7.04 7.04 -16.34
CA GLY A 62 -8.25 6.28 -16.67
C GLY A 62 -8.16 4.77 -16.44
N LYS A 63 -7.02 4.24 -15.97
CA LYS A 63 -6.86 2.82 -15.63
C LYS A 63 -6.88 2.61 -14.12
N LEU A 64 -7.55 1.56 -13.68
CA LEU A 64 -7.56 1.13 -12.28
C LEU A 64 -6.26 0.40 -11.96
N GLU A 65 -5.53 0.89 -10.95
CA GLU A 65 -4.31 0.28 -10.43
C GLU A 65 -4.52 -0.22 -9.00
N TYR A 66 -3.78 -1.28 -8.65
CA TYR A 66 -3.80 -1.88 -7.32
C TYR A 66 -2.40 -1.86 -6.71
N ALA A 67 -2.33 -1.63 -5.41
CA ALA A 67 -1.09 -1.82 -4.66
C ALA A 67 -1.36 -2.36 -3.26
N TYR A 68 -0.32 -2.98 -2.69
CA TYR A 68 -0.37 -3.41 -1.29
C TYR A 68 -0.24 -2.22 -0.36
N CYS A 69 -1.06 -2.22 0.67
CA CYS A 69 -0.97 -1.23 1.72
C CYS A 69 0.31 -1.37 2.55
N ALA A 70 0.67 -0.30 3.25
CA ALA A 70 1.79 -0.24 4.17
C ALA A 70 1.29 -0.09 5.62
N PRO A 71 2.02 -0.60 6.63
CA PRO A 71 1.65 -0.40 8.03
C PRO A 71 1.56 1.09 8.38
N ALA A 72 0.53 1.49 9.12
CA ALA A 72 0.37 2.87 9.60
C ALA A 72 1.45 3.27 10.62
N LYS A 73 2.04 2.29 11.32
CA LYS A 73 3.11 2.53 12.29
C LYS A 73 4.31 3.19 11.61
N ASN A 74 4.67 4.38 12.07
CA ASN A 74 5.73 5.22 11.50
C ASN A 74 5.51 5.59 10.02
N TRP A 75 4.27 5.48 9.54
CA TRP A 75 3.92 5.92 8.21
C TRP A 75 3.87 7.44 8.19
N LYS A 76 4.62 8.04 7.27
CA LYS A 76 4.60 9.48 7.01
C LYS A 76 4.74 9.68 5.52
N CYS A 77 3.96 10.60 4.96
CA CYS A 77 4.21 11.05 3.61
C CYS A 77 5.59 11.70 3.52
N SER A 78 6.35 11.37 2.48
CA SER A 78 7.55 12.12 2.13
C SER A 78 7.11 13.12 1.07
N TYR A 79 7.07 14.39 1.45
CA TYR A 79 6.99 15.49 0.51
C TYR A 79 8.43 15.78 0.11
N ASP A 80 8.75 15.62 -1.17
CA ASP A 80 10.03 16.07 -1.72
C ASP A 80 10.06 17.60 -1.79
#